data_AF-A0A812J5F4-F1
#
_entry.id   AF-A0A812J5F4-F1
#
_cell.length_a   1.000
_cell.length_b   1.000
_cell.length_c   1.000
_cell.angle_alpha   90.00
_cell.angle_beta   90.00
_cell.angle_gamma   90.00
#
_symmetry.space_group_name_H-M   'P 1'
#
loop_
_entity.id
_entity.type
_entity.pdbx_description
1 polymer ?
#
loop_
_entity_poly.entity_id
_entity_poly.type
_entity_poly.pdbx_seq_one_letter_code
_entity_poly.pdbx_strand_id
1 'polypeptide(L)'
;MAACICDPPSLQWQNGDHVTEVLSQGSPSGQRRISLQKSLALDFPSTWRREVSGSDSPASPSRFPLPIGHSLAEKLGGGRTGVVYRIVRSSDGESLAAKCVQYLDEEVRKITIQEYELLSSLKHSGIVQAYSLLCTDSSMCLLLEFCEQGSMQQYLEQNGLFEEKSALGLFRQLIGAVDFLHQRRIVHRDIKPDNCLLKDGARALKLTDFNSAKVIGQGVGSTVMLSERGTKDFSAPELLLGGLWNERVDIWASGLCLYFMLRGSHPWTSFQHAKKAFMAGCLPQALQLQAADFSAEWVRVCED
;
A
#
# COMPACT_ATOMS: atom_id res chain seq x y z
N MET A 1 32.80 45.98 24.57
CA MET A 1 33.77 45.92 23.46
C MET A 1 33.74 44.50 22.93
N ALA A 2 32.98 44.23 21.86
CA ALA A 2 33.45 44.26 20.45
C ALA A 2 34.44 43.10 20.19
N ALA A 3 34.34 42.26 19.16
CA ALA A 3 33.47 42.18 17.99
C ALA A 3 33.59 40.73 17.42
N CYS A 4 32.64 40.30 16.60
CA CYS A 4 32.94 39.56 15.37
C CYS A 4 31.72 39.60 14.44
N ILE A 5 31.93 40.28 13.32
CA ILE A 5 31.07 40.47 12.17
C ILE A 5 31.41 39.36 11.17
N CYS A 6 30.39 38.75 10.56
CA CYS A 6 30.39 38.32 9.15
C CYS A 6 28.94 38.02 8.76
N ASP A 7 28.43 38.83 7.82
CA ASP A 7 27.07 38.82 7.28
C ASP A 7 26.75 37.60 6.38
N PRO A 8 25.45 37.26 6.22
CA PRO A 8 24.97 36.22 5.30
C PRO A 8 24.79 36.75 3.86
N PRO A 9 24.87 35.88 2.83
CA PRO A 9 24.51 36.28 1.48
C PRO A 9 22.98 36.37 1.32
N SER A 10 22.57 37.52 0.80
CA SER A 10 21.24 37.87 0.32
C SER A 10 20.91 37.15 -0.99
N LEU A 11 19.66 36.70 -1.15
CA LEU A 11 19.07 36.52 -2.47
C LEU A 11 17.61 36.98 -2.47
N GLN A 12 17.36 37.84 -3.45
CA GLN A 12 16.20 38.68 -3.64
C GLN A 12 15.05 37.90 -4.28
N TRP A 13 13.82 38.26 -3.90
CA TRP A 13 12.61 37.89 -4.61
C TRP A 13 12.40 38.82 -5.81
N GLN A 14 12.19 38.28 -7.01
CA GLN A 14 11.55 39.01 -8.11
C GLN A 14 10.55 38.11 -8.85
N ASN A 15 9.34 38.65 -9.02
CA ASN A 15 8.20 38.11 -9.75
C ASN A 15 8.48 37.96 -11.25
N GLY A 16 7.76 37.04 -11.91
CA GLY A 16 7.65 37.00 -13.36
C GLY A 16 6.84 35.82 -13.88
N ASP A 17 5.52 35.90 -13.81
CA ASP A 17 4.62 35.07 -14.63
C ASP A 17 4.73 35.49 -16.10
N HIS A 18 4.99 34.54 -16.99
CA HIS A 18 4.82 34.74 -18.42
C HIS A 18 3.89 33.66 -18.98
N VAL A 19 2.66 34.09 -19.27
CA VAL A 19 1.65 33.36 -20.05
C VAL A 19 1.87 33.73 -21.52
N THR A 20 2.09 32.74 -22.39
CA THR A 20 2.01 32.92 -23.85
C THR A 20 0.75 32.26 -24.38
N GLU A 21 -0.12 33.10 -24.93
CA GLU A 21 -1.38 32.74 -25.58
C GLU A 21 -1.09 32.42 -27.07
N VAL A 22 -1.46 31.22 -27.53
CA VAL A 22 -1.44 30.87 -28.96
C VAL A 22 -2.89 30.81 -29.43
N LEU A 23 -3.32 31.84 -30.16
CA LEU A 23 -4.59 31.88 -30.87
C LEU A 23 -4.47 31.02 -32.14
N SER A 24 -5.29 29.98 -32.26
CA SER A 24 -5.64 29.42 -33.58
C SER A 24 -7.00 29.94 -34.00
N GLN A 25 -7.04 30.67 -35.12
CA GLN A 25 -8.29 31.08 -35.75
C GLN A 25 -8.76 30.00 -36.73
N GLY A 26 -10.04 29.62 -36.65
CA GLY A 26 -10.69 28.82 -37.70
C GLY A 26 -11.97 28.04 -37.32
N SER A 27 -13.12 28.73 -37.40
CA SER A 27 -14.48 28.21 -37.67
C SER A 27 -15.32 27.49 -36.58
N PRO A 28 -16.68 27.59 -36.66
CA PRO A 28 -17.56 27.69 -35.50
C PRO A 28 -18.43 26.45 -35.30
N SER A 29 -18.19 25.70 -34.23
CA SER A 29 -19.22 24.91 -33.55
C SER A 29 -18.75 24.62 -32.13
N GLY A 30 -19.55 25.07 -31.16
CA GLY A 30 -19.19 25.07 -29.75
C GLY A 30 -19.15 23.67 -29.16
N GLN A 31 -17.96 23.09 -29.05
CA GLN A 31 -17.64 22.01 -28.13
C GLN A 31 -16.30 22.34 -27.44
N ARG A 32 -16.39 22.83 -26.20
CA ARG A 32 -15.20 23.05 -25.36
C ARG A 32 -14.71 21.68 -24.87
N ARG A 33 -13.77 21.08 -25.61
CA ARG A 33 -13.03 19.90 -25.15
C ARG A 33 -11.77 20.39 -24.43
N ILE A 34 -11.81 20.42 -23.10
CA ILE A 34 -10.61 20.67 -22.28
C ILE A 34 -9.83 19.36 -22.22
N SER A 35 -8.81 19.21 -23.08
CA SER A 35 -7.81 18.15 -22.95
C SER A 35 -6.73 18.61 -21.98
N LEU A 36 -6.76 18.09 -20.75
CA LEU A 36 -5.65 18.25 -19.81
C LEU A 36 -4.55 17.23 -20.14
N GLN A 37 -3.69 17.55 -21.10
CA GLN A 37 -2.33 17.01 -21.11
C GLN A 37 -1.49 17.86 -20.16
N LYS A 38 -1.48 17.49 -18.87
CA LYS A 38 -0.41 17.88 -17.95
C LYS A 38 0.28 16.61 -17.48
N SER A 39 1.36 16.29 -18.19
CA SER A 39 2.47 15.53 -17.63
C SER A 39 3.01 16.33 -16.43
N LEU A 40 2.51 16.03 -15.24
CA LEU A 40 3.20 16.34 -14.00
C LEU A 40 3.95 15.06 -13.62
N ALA A 41 5.19 14.98 -14.10
CA ALA A 41 6.17 14.08 -13.51
C ALA A 41 6.35 14.51 -12.05
N LEU A 42 5.62 13.86 -11.15
CA LEU A 42 5.88 13.92 -9.73
C LEU A 42 7.12 13.07 -9.48
N ASP A 43 8.24 13.74 -9.18
CA ASP A 43 9.46 13.09 -8.73
C ASP A 43 9.20 12.43 -7.37
N PHE A 44 8.96 11.13 -7.37
CA PHE A 44 8.88 10.31 -6.17
C PHE A 44 10.29 10.00 -5.63
N PRO A 45 10.47 9.86 -4.29
CA PRO A 45 11.77 9.72 -3.65
C PRO A 45 12.63 8.62 -4.29
N SER A 46 13.88 8.98 -4.60
CA SER A 46 14.93 8.14 -5.21
C SER A 46 15.35 6.90 -4.41
N THR A 47 14.63 6.56 -3.34
CA THR A 47 14.87 5.39 -2.48
C THR A 47 14.23 4.10 -2.98
N TRP A 48 13.37 4.15 -4.00
CA TRP A 48 12.76 2.97 -4.64
C TRP A 48 13.38 2.58 -5.98
N ARG A 49 14.34 3.36 -6.48
CA ARG A 49 15.16 3.01 -7.64
C ARG A 49 16.58 2.69 -7.19
N ARG A 50 16.76 1.59 -6.45
CA ARG A 50 18.07 0.93 -6.44
C ARG A 50 18.06 -0.07 -7.58
N GLU A 51 18.42 0.42 -8.76
CA GLU A 51 18.91 -0.46 -9.83
C GLU A 51 20.00 -1.33 -9.23
N VAL A 52 19.76 -2.64 -9.21
CA VAL A 52 20.84 -3.60 -9.07
C VAL A 52 21.53 -3.64 -10.42
N SER A 53 22.40 -2.66 -10.67
CA SER A 53 23.39 -2.71 -11.74
C SER A 53 24.50 -3.66 -11.31
N GLY A 54 24.24 -4.95 -11.48
CA GLY A 54 25.20 -6.03 -11.33
C GLY A 54 24.79 -7.15 -12.27
N SER A 55 25.71 -7.62 -13.11
CA SER A 55 25.51 -8.61 -14.17
C SER A 55 25.18 -10.04 -13.68
N ASP A 56 24.68 -10.19 -12.45
CA ASP A 56 24.13 -11.43 -11.90
C ASP A 56 22.70 -11.14 -11.41
N SER A 57 21.69 -11.44 -12.24
CA SER A 57 20.28 -11.24 -11.88
C SER A 57 19.83 -12.28 -10.84
N PRO A 58 19.41 -11.91 -9.63
CA PRO A 58 18.89 -12.84 -8.65
C PRO A 58 17.43 -13.17 -8.99
N ALA A 59 17.21 -14.12 -9.92
CA ALA A 59 16.02 -14.98 -10.06
C ALA A 59 15.85 -15.40 -11.52
N SER A 60 16.43 -16.54 -11.91
CA SER A 60 15.90 -17.26 -13.07
C SER A 60 14.54 -17.86 -12.69
N PRO A 61 13.46 -17.56 -13.43
CA PRO A 61 12.13 -18.18 -13.32
C PRO A 61 12.11 -19.69 -13.06
N SER A 62 13.06 -20.40 -13.66
CA SER A 62 13.13 -21.86 -13.72
C SER A 62 13.50 -22.55 -12.39
N ARG A 63 13.84 -21.80 -11.34
CA ARG A 63 14.29 -22.36 -10.04
C ARG A 63 13.18 -22.48 -8.98
N PHE A 64 11.97 -22.01 -9.29
CA PHE A 64 10.86 -21.98 -8.35
C PHE A 64 9.87 -23.12 -8.60
N PRO A 65 9.36 -23.80 -7.56
CA PRO A 65 8.37 -24.85 -7.74
C PRO A 65 7.07 -24.24 -8.28
N LEU A 66 6.54 -24.85 -9.33
CA LEU A 66 5.24 -24.53 -9.89
C LEU A 66 4.33 -25.75 -9.82
N PRO A 67 3.00 -25.56 -9.68
CA PRO A 67 2.07 -26.67 -9.78
C PRO A 67 2.12 -27.26 -11.20
N ILE A 68 1.87 -28.57 -11.29
CA ILE A 68 1.76 -29.26 -12.58
C ILE A 68 0.68 -28.57 -13.43
N GLY A 69 0.94 -28.41 -14.72
CA GLY A 69 0.01 -27.77 -15.65
C GLY A 69 -0.11 -26.25 -15.49
N HIS A 70 0.84 -25.60 -14.83
CA HIS A 70 0.93 -24.14 -14.77
C HIS A 70 2.19 -23.64 -15.47
N SER A 71 2.08 -22.51 -16.17
CA SER A 71 3.22 -21.78 -16.72
C SER A 71 3.44 -20.46 -15.97
N LEU A 72 4.71 -20.07 -15.84
CA LEU A 72 5.05 -18.74 -15.33
C LEU A 72 4.76 -17.69 -16.40
N ALA A 73 4.19 -16.56 -15.98
CA ALA A 73 3.98 -15.39 -16.81
C ALA A 73 4.82 -14.21 -16.28
N GLU A 74 4.26 -13.00 -16.25
CA GLU A 74 4.98 -11.79 -15.85
C GLU A 74 5.24 -11.71 -14.33
N LYS A 75 6.28 -10.94 -13.97
CA LYS A 75 6.55 -10.55 -12.58
C LYS A 75 5.57 -9.47 -12.17
N LEU A 76 4.85 -9.68 -11.06
CA LEU A 76 3.89 -8.74 -10.49
C LEU A 76 4.55 -7.77 -9.51
N GLY A 77 5.59 -8.23 -8.80
CA GLY A 77 6.30 -7.42 -7.82
C GLY A 77 7.49 -8.16 -7.21
N GLY A 78 8.29 -7.47 -6.40
CA GLY A 78 9.34 -8.12 -5.64
C GLY A 78 9.99 -7.19 -4.62
N GLY A 79 10.44 -7.76 -3.51
CA GLY A 79 11.06 -7.03 -2.42
C GLY A 79 11.67 -7.95 -1.37
N ARG A 80 11.73 -7.48 -0.12
CA ARG A 80 12.35 -8.21 1.00
C ARG A 80 11.66 -9.55 1.28
N THR A 81 10.36 -9.66 0.97
CA THR A 81 9.53 -10.84 1.22
C THR A 81 9.51 -11.83 0.06
N GLY A 82 10.35 -11.63 -0.97
CA GLY A 82 10.44 -12.49 -2.14
C GLY A 82 9.96 -11.80 -3.43
N VAL A 83 9.75 -12.61 -4.47
CA VAL A 83 9.30 -12.17 -5.79
C VAL A 83 7.93 -12.77 -6.06
N VAL A 84 7.01 -11.97 -6.58
CA VAL A 84 5.66 -12.43 -6.93
C VAL A 84 5.53 -12.49 -8.45
N TYR A 85 5.08 -13.63 -8.97
CA TYR A 85 4.79 -13.85 -10.38
C TYR A 85 3.32 -14.18 -10.59
N ARG A 86 2.80 -13.84 -11.76
CA ARG A 86 1.56 -14.45 -12.24
C ARG A 86 1.90 -15.83 -12.79
N ILE A 87 1.09 -16.82 -12.46
CA ILE A 87 1.12 -18.15 -13.07
C ILE A 87 -0.23 -18.44 -13.70
N VAL A 88 -0.24 -19.20 -14.78
CA VAL A 88 -1.44 -19.48 -15.57
C VAL A 88 -1.64 -20.98 -15.69
N ARG A 89 -2.81 -21.45 -15.28
CA ARG A 89 -3.21 -22.85 -15.45
C ARG A 89 -3.50 -23.13 -16.92
N SER A 90 -2.85 -24.13 -17.49
CA SER A 90 -2.96 -24.44 -18.92
C SER A 90 -4.31 -25.01 -19.33
N SER A 91 -5.09 -25.59 -18.40
CA SER A 91 -6.38 -26.24 -18.72
C SER A 91 -7.49 -25.24 -19.05
N ASP A 92 -7.48 -24.05 -18.45
CA ASP A 92 -8.57 -23.06 -18.55
C ASP A 92 -8.09 -21.60 -18.55
N GLY A 93 -6.79 -21.36 -18.44
CA GLY A 93 -6.23 -20.01 -18.40
C GLY A 93 -6.41 -19.30 -17.06
N GLU A 94 -6.88 -19.98 -16.01
CA GLU A 94 -7.03 -19.36 -14.69
C GLU A 94 -5.66 -18.88 -14.16
N SER A 95 -5.63 -17.64 -13.67
CA SER A 95 -4.41 -17.02 -13.15
C SER A 95 -4.35 -17.10 -11.63
N LEU A 96 -3.16 -17.40 -11.10
CA LEU A 96 -2.82 -17.32 -9.68
C LEU A 96 -1.62 -16.40 -9.48
N ALA A 97 -1.44 -15.90 -8.27
CA ALA A 97 -0.22 -15.23 -7.85
C ALA A 97 0.68 -16.22 -7.11
N ALA A 98 1.94 -16.34 -7.52
CA ALA A 98 2.95 -17.17 -6.88
C ALA A 98 3.98 -16.27 -6.20
N LYS A 99 3.91 -16.17 -4.86
CA LYS A 99 4.91 -15.49 -4.04
C LYS A 99 6.04 -16.45 -3.72
N CYS A 100 7.17 -16.25 -4.36
CA CYS A 100 8.29 -17.16 -4.34
C CYS A 100 9.48 -16.58 -3.56
N VAL A 101 10.04 -17.41 -2.69
CA VAL A 101 11.15 -17.08 -1.78
C VAL A 101 12.23 -18.13 -1.95
N GLN A 102 13.47 -17.70 -2.16
CA GLN A 102 14.63 -18.56 -1.98
C GLN A 102 15.06 -18.48 -0.53
N TYR A 103 15.38 -19.61 0.07
CA TYR A 103 15.87 -19.65 1.44
C TYR A 103 17.17 -20.46 1.49
N LEU A 104 18.11 -19.93 2.25
CA LEU A 104 19.31 -20.63 2.70
C LEU A 104 19.27 -20.87 4.21
N ASP A 105 18.34 -20.22 4.90
CA ASP A 105 18.18 -20.18 6.34
C ASP A 105 16.81 -20.78 6.72
N GLU A 106 16.82 -21.63 7.74
CA GLU A 106 15.64 -22.25 8.33
C GLU A 106 14.68 -21.21 8.93
N GLU A 107 15.18 -20.04 9.36
CA GLU A 107 14.32 -18.98 9.88
C GLU A 107 13.37 -18.43 8.80
N VAL A 108 13.89 -18.17 7.59
CA VAL A 108 13.09 -17.71 6.45
C VAL A 108 12.05 -18.78 6.08
N ARG A 109 12.45 -20.05 6.14
CA ARG A 109 11.55 -21.18 5.88
C ARG A 109 10.38 -21.19 6.87
N LYS A 110 10.69 -21.11 8.17
CA LYS A 110 9.71 -21.09 9.25
C LYS A 110 8.74 -19.91 9.14
N ILE A 111 9.24 -18.70 8.87
CA ILE A 111 8.40 -17.50 8.72
C ILE A 111 7.41 -17.68 7.55
N THR A 112 7.87 -18.21 6.42
CA THR A 112 7.01 -18.42 5.24
C THR A 112 5.92 -19.47 5.50
N ILE A 113 6.25 -20.56 6.21
CA ILE A 113 5.27 -21.58 6.61
C ILE A 113 4.24 -20.97 7.56
N GLN A 114 4.66 -20.17 8.54
CA GLN A 114 3.75 -19.47 9.46
C GLN A 114 2.84 -18.47 8.75
N GLU A 115 3.35 -17.73 7.77
CA GLU A 115 2.54 -16.85 6.91
C GLU A 115 1.44 -17.66 6.20
N TYR A 116 1.82 -18.79 5.58
CA TYR A 116 0.86 -19.66 4.91
C TYR A 116 -0.18 -20.26 5.87
N GLU A 117 0.24 -20.81 7.01
CA GLU A 117 -0.66 -21.40 8.00
C GLU A 117 -1.67 -20.38 8.53
N LEU A 118 -1.20 -19.16 8.85
CA LEU A 118 -2.09 -18.08 9.26
C LEU A 118 -3.05 -17.73 8.14
N LEU A 119 -2.57 -17.39 6.95
CA LEU A 119 -3.40 -16.91 5.84
C LEU A 119 -4.41 -17.97 5.36
N SER A 120 -3.99 -19.24 5.26
CA SER A 120 -4.87 -20.35 4.84
C SER A 120 -6.01 -20.63 5.82
N SER A 121 -5.86 -20.22 7.09
CA SER A 121 -6.93 -20.31 8.10
C SER A 121 -7.98 -19.20 7.96
N LEU A 122 -7.70 -18.14 7.20
CA LEU A 122 -8.56 -16.97 7.06
C LEU A 122 -9.45 -17.10 5.82
N LYS A 123 -10.77 -17.12 6.04
CA LYS A 123 -11.78 -17.17 4.97
C LYS A 123 -12.69 -15.96 5.07
N HIS A 124 -12.42 -14.96 4.24
CA HIS A 124 -13.20 -13.72 4.19
C HIS A 124 -13.12 -13.13 2.78
N SER A 125 -14.21 -12.54 2.28
CA SER A 125 -14.28 -11.98 0.93
C SER A 125 -13.24 -10.87 0.70
N GLY A 126 -12.96 -10.07 1.73
CA GLY A 126 -11.97 -8.99 1.72
C GLY A 126 -10.52 -9.38 2.03
N ILE A 127 -10.20 -10.68 2.11
CA ILE A 127 -8.83 -11.18 2.34
C ILE A 127 -8.43 -12.05 1.15
N VAL A 128 -7.16 -11.94 0.72
CA VAL A 128 -6.62 -12.78 -0.35
C VAL A 128 -6.66 -14.26 0.05
N GLN A 129 -7.14 -15.13 -0.84
CA GLN A 129 -7.15 -16.56 -0.55
C GLN A 129 -5.74 -17.15 -0.74
N ALA A 130 -5.25 -17.90 0.25
CA ALA A 130 -4.12 -18.81 0.05
C ALA A 130 -4.63 -20.20 -0.36
N TYR A 131 -4.03 -20.76 -1.41
CA TYR A 131 -4.42 -22.05 -1.99
C TYR A 131 -3.49 -23.18 -1.55
N SER A 132 -2.18 -22.96 -1.64
CA SER A 132 -1.19 -23.98 -1.28
C SER A 132 0.20 -23.38 -1.09
N LEU A 133 1.05 -24.10 -0.37
CA LEU A 133 2.47 -23.83 -0.27
C LEU A 133 3.25 -24.95 -0.96
N LEU A 134 4.09 -24.60 -1.93
CA LEU A 134 5.00 -25.51 -2.60
C LEU A 134 6.39 -25.35 -2.02
N CYS A 135 7.08 -26.46 -1.75
CA CYS A 135 8.40 -26.46 -1.14
C CYS A 135 9.36 -27.34 -1.95
N THR A 136 10.58 -26.85 -2.15
CA THR A 136 11.74 -27.64 -2.57
C THR A 136 12.77 -27.65 -1.44
N ASP A 137 14.02 -28.06 -1.71
CA ASP A 137 15.10 -27.98 -0.74
C ASP A 137 15.61 -26.56 -0.49
N SER A 138 15.41 -25.63 -1.44
CA SER A 138 16.02 -24.28 -1.41
C SER A 138 15.06 -23.14 -1.75
N SER A 139 13.80 -23.45 -2.04
CA SER A 139 12.80 -22.45 -2.40
C SER A 139 11.38 -22.87 -2.02
N MET A 140 10.54 -21.86 -1.79
CA MET A 140 9.11 -22.04 -1.59
C MET A 140 8.32 -21.10 -2.49
N CYS A 141 7.12 -21.53 -2.88
CA CYS A 141 6.15 -20.66 -3.53
C CYS A 141 4.78 -20.80 -2.85
N LEU A 142 4.29 -19.69 -2.31
CA LEU A 142 2.96 -19.54 -1.78
C LEU A 142 2.02 -19.15 -2.92
N LEU A 143 1.03 -20.01 -3.20
CA LEU A 143 0.02 -19.77 -4.23
C LEU A 143 -1.17 -19.03 -3.65
N LEU A 144 -1.51 -17.91 -4.26
CA LEU A 144 -2.49 -16.95 -3.81
C LEU A 144 -3.50 -16.64 -4.91
N GLU A 145 -4.66 -16.13 -4.49
CA GLU A 145 -5.62 -15.49 -5.37
C GLU A 145 -4.96 -14.37 -6.19
N PHE A 146 -5.13 -14.43 -7.51
CA PHE A 146 -4.75 -13.35 -8.40
C PHE A 146 -5.81 -12.24 -8.41
N CYS A 147 -5.34 -11.00 -8.31
CA CYS A 147 -6.14 -9.78 -8.33
C CYS A 147 -5.68 -8.94 -9.52
N GLU A 148 -6.47 -8.92 -10.60
CA GLU A 148 -6.05 -8.44 -11.91
C GLU A 148 -5.80 -6.92 -12.00
N GLN A 149 -6.27 -6.15 -11.02
CA GLN A 149 -6.06 -4.69 -10.98
C GLN A 149 -4.83 -4.29 -10.14
N GLY A 150 -4.05 -5.26 -9.66
CA GLY A 150 -2.85 -5.00 -8.85
C GLY A 150 -3.18 -4.42 -7.48
N SER A 151 -2.22 -3.71 -6.90
CA SER A 151 -2.42 -3.00 -5.63
C SER A 151 -3.15 -1.66 -5.83
N MET A 152 -3.80 -1.17 -4.79
CA MET A 152 -4.43 0.16 -4.76
C MET A 152 -3.41 1.25 -5.12
N GLN A 153 -2.17 1.12 -4.66
CA GLN A 153 -1.06 2.02 -5.03
C GLN A 153 -0.88 2.06 -6.56
N GLN A 154 -0.65 0.90 -7.18
CA GLN A 154 -0.44 0.78 -8.62
C GLN A 154 -1.65 1.26 -9.41
N TYR A 155 -2.85 0.96 -8.94
CA TYR A 155 -4.09 1.35 -9.58
C TYR A 155 -4.25 2.87 -9.62
N LEU A 156 -4.01 3.55 -8.50
CA LEU A 156 -4.10 5.02 -8.40
C LEU A 156 -3.05 5.72 -9.26
N GLU A 157 -1.84 5.16 -9.35
CA GLU A 157 -0.77 5.67 -10.23
C GLU A 157 -1.15 5.62 -11.71
N GLN A 158 -1.91 4.61 -12.12
CA GLN A 158 -2.28 4.38 -13.52
C GLN A 158 -3.60 5.03 -13.91
N ASN A 159 -4.58 5.07 -12.99
CA ASN A 159 -5.96 5.45 -13.29
C ASN A 159 -6.40 6.76 -12.62
N GLY A 160 -5.60 7.30 -11.71
CA GLY A 160 -5.97 8.47 -10.90
C GLY A 160 -6.84 8.10 -9.70
N LEU A 161 -7.47 9.11 -9.10
CA LEU A 161 -8.19 9.01 -7.82
C LEU A 161 -9.49 8.22 -7.94
N PHE A 162 -9.89 7.58 -6.84
CA PHE A 162 -11.22 7.00 -6.75
C PHE A 162 -12.27 8.09 -6.59
N GLU A 163 -13.40 7.91 -7.27
CA GLU A 163 -14.61 8.62 -6.90
C GLU A 163 -15.01 8.25 -5.47
N GLU A 164 -15.57 9.24 -4.79
CA GLU A 164 -15.98 9.15 -3.40
C GLU A 164 -16.79 7.88 -3.06
N LYS A 165 -17.80 7.59 -3.86
CA LYS A 165 -18.67 6.41 -3.70
C LYS A 165 -17.91 5.09 -3.84
N SER A 166 -16.98 5.02 -4.79
CA SER A 166 -16.14 3.85 -5.02
C SER A 166 -15.15 3.66 -3.86
N ALA A 167 -14.53 4.75 -3.39
CA ALA A 167 -13.64 4.73 -2.23
C ALA A 167 -14.36 4.23 -0.97
N LEU A 168 -15.60 4.68 -0.72
CA LEU A 168 -16.44 4.17 0.36
C LEU A 168 -16.73 2.67 0.23
N GLY A 169 -17.08 2.20 -0.97
CA GLY A 169 -17.33 0.79 -1.24
C GLY A 169 -16.13 -0.10 -0.95
N LEU A 170 -14.93 0.33 -1.33
CA LEU A 170 -13.67 -0.37 -1.04
C LEU A 170 -13.29 -0.27 0.44
N PHE A 171 -13.50 0.89 1.06
CA PHE A 171 -13.22 1.10 2.48
C PHE A 171 -14.09 0.23 3.38
N ARG A 172 -15.39 0.08 3.07
CA ARG A 172 -16.28 -0.85 3.79
C ARG A 172 -15.77 -2.29 3.73
N GLN A 173 -15.24 -2.72 2.58
CA GLN A 173 -14.65 -4.06 2.44
C GLN A 173 -13.35 -4.21 3.25
N LEU A 174 -12.49 -3.19 3.25
CA LEU A 174 -11.28 -3.16 4.08
C LEU A 174 -11.63 -3.25 5.57
N ILE A 175 -12.57 -2.43 6.04
CA ILE A 175 -13.01 -2.46 7.45
C ILE A 175 -13.67 -3.81 7.79
N GLY A 176 -14.46 -4.41 6.89
CA GLY A 176 -15.00 -5.75 7.10
C GLY A 176 -13.90 -6.82 7.25
N ALA A 177 -12.84 -6.74 6.44
CA ALA A 177 -11.68 -7.64 6.58
C ALA A 177 -10.94 -7.42 7.90
N VAL A 178 -10.76 -6.15 8.30
CA VAL A 178 -10.08 -5.79 9.56
C VAL A 178 -10.89 -6.26 10.77
N ASP A 179 -12.19 -6.03 10.79
CA ASP A 179 -13.10 -6.52 11.84
C ASP A 179 -13.04 -8.05 11.96
N PHE A 180 -13.08 -8.76 10.83
CA PHE A 180 -12.92 -10.22 10.79
C PHE A 180 -11.62 -10.70 11.45
N LEU A 181 -10.50 -9.99 11.24
CA LEU A 181 -9.21 -10.28 11.88
C LEU A 181 -9.24 -9.98 13.38
N HIS A 182 -9.77 -8.82 13.75
CA HIS A 182 -9.79 -8.35 15.14
C HIS A 182 -10.65 -9.25 16.04
N GLN A 183 -11.79 -9.75 15.53
CA GLN A 183 -12.60 -10.76 16.21
C GLN A 183 -11.83 -12.06 16.49
N ARG A 184 -10.80 -12.36 15.71
CA ARG A 184 -9.89 -13.50 15.86
C ARG A 184 -8.60 -13.15 16.60
N ARG A 185 -8.50 -11.94 17.16
CA ARG A 185 -7.30 -11.43 17.84
C ARG A 185 -6.07 -11.40 16.94
N ILE A 186 -6.27 -11.18 15.64
CA ILE A 186 -5.20 -11.01 14.68
C ILE A 186 -5.09 -9.52 14.36
N VAL A 187 -3.90 -8.96 14.51
CA VAL A 187 -3.59 -7.58 14.10
C VAL A 187 -2.68 -7.66 12.87
N HIS A 188 -3.03 -6.98 11.78
CA HIS A 188 -2.33 -7.06 10.51
C HIS A 188 -0.98 -6.30 10.54
N ARG A 189 -0.98 -5.08 11.09
CA ARG A 189 0.18 -4.20 11.35
C ARG A 189 0.92 -3.63 10.13
N ASP A 190 0.56 -4.04 8.92
CA ASP A 190 1.16 -3.50 7.69
C ASP A 190 0.08 -3.20 6.64
N ILE A 191 -1.05 -2.63 7.08
CA ILE A 191 -2.09 -2.14 6.17
C ILE A 191 -1.57 -0.87 5.49
N LYS A 192 -1.57 -0.88 4.15
CA LYS A 192 -1.15 0.22 3.27
C LYS A 192 -1.69 -0.03 1.86
N PRO A 193 -1.69 0.97 0.97
CA PRO A 193 -2.15 0.83 -0.41
C PRO A 193 -1.47 -0.31 -1.19
N ASP A 194 -0.18 -0.60 -0.95
CA ASP A 194 0.53 -1.72 -1.56
C ASP A 194 -0.06 -3.10 -1.20
N ASN A 195 -0.61 -3.21 0.02
CA ASN A 195 -1.15 -4.45 0.57
C ASN A 195 -2.68 -4.54 0.43
N CYS A 196 -3.31 -3.60 -0.28
CA CYS A 196 -4.73 -3.65 -0.64
C CYS A 196 -4.85 -3.94 -2.13
N LEU A 197 -5.08 -5.21 -2.49
CA LEU A 197 -5.24 -5.63 -3.89
C LEU A 197 -6.66 -5.38 -4.39
N LEU A 198 -6.80 -5.18 -5.70
CA LEU A 198 -8.06 -4.83 -6.33
C LEU A 198 -8.48 -5.85 -7.39
N LYS A 199 -9.79 -6.13 -7.43
CA LYS A 199 -10.42 -7.11 -8.30
C LYS A 199 -11.76 -6.60 -8.85
N ASP A 200 -12.27 -7.29 -9.86
CA ASP A 200 -13.58 -7.07 -10.49
C ASP A 200 -13.72 -5.66 -11.09
N GLY A 201 -12.63 -5.16 -11.68
CA GLY A 201 -12.55 -3.79 -12.19
C GLY A 201 -12.51 -2.75 -11.06
N ALA A 202 -11.71 -3.03 -10.01
CA ALA A 202 -11.52 -2.18 -8.84
C ALA A 202 -12.80 -1.93 -8.02
N ARG A 203 -13.68 -2.94 -7.95
CA ARG A 203 -14.89 -2.93 -7.12
C ARG A 203 -14.80 -3.86 -5.92
N ALA A 204 -13.82 -4.78 -5.93
CA ALA A 204 -13.54 -5.67 -4.82
C ALA A 204 -12.13 -5.41 -4.26
N LEU A 205 -12.01 -5.34 -2.93
CA LEU A 205 -10.74 -5.16 -2.22
C LEU A 205 -10.32 -6.47 -1.54
N LYS A 206 -9.04 -6.81 -1.64
CA LYS A 206 -8.41 -7.98 -1.02
C LYS A 206 -7.19 -7.57 -0.21
N LEU A 207 -7.25 -7.69 1.10
CA LEU A 207 -6.09 -7.47 1.98
C LEU A 207 -5.09 -8.64 1.84
N THR A 208 -3.80 -8.33 1.74
CA THR A 208 -2.71 -9.29 1.54
C THR A 208 -1.49 -8.99 2.44
N ASP A 209 -0.48 -9.86 2.38
CA ASP A 209 0.81 -9.79 3.07
C ASP A 209 0.75 -9.84 4.60
N PHE A 210 0.50 -11.05 5.11
CA PHE A 210 0.33 -11.33 6.53
C PHE A 210 1.66 -11.57 7.28
N ASN A 211 2.81 -11.28 6.66
CA ASN A 211 4.13 -11.47 7.28
C ASN A 211 4.35 -10.65 8.56
N SER A 212 3.69 -9.51 8.65
CA SER A 212 3.73 -8.64 9.83
C SER A 212 2.61 -8.96 10.82
N ALA A 213 1.67 -9.84 10.48
CA ALA A 213 0.52 -10.10 11.33
C ALA A 213 0.91 -10.76 12.65
N LYS A 214 0.12 -10.50 13.69
CA LYS A 214 0.36 -11.01 15.04
C LYS A 214 -0.94 -11.44 15.68
N VAL A 215 -0.96 -12.66 16.22
CA VAL A 215 -2.00 -13.09 17.16
C VAL A 215 -1.67 -12.49 18.53
N ILE A 216 -2.57 -11.67 19.06
CA ILE A 216 -2.43 -11.07 20.40
C ILE A 216 -3.09 -11.96 21.46
N GLY A 217 -2.49 -12.03 22.66
CA GLY A 217 -2.96 -12.89 23.75
C GLY A 217 -4.31 -12.48 24.34
N GLN A 218 -4.87 -13.33 25.21
CA GLN A 218 -6.10 -13.02 25.94
C GLN A 218 -5.81 -12.04 27.10
N GLY A 219 -6.28 -10.81 26.96
CA GLY A 219 -6.25 -9.76 27.99
C GLY A 219 -6.79 -8.45 27.42
N VAL A 220 -7.50 -7.67 28.23
CA VAL A 220 -7.91 -6.31 27.85
C VAL A 220 -6.63 -5.47 27.82
N GLY A 221 -6.23 -4.96 26.65
CA GLY A 221 -4.98 -4.21 26.49
C GLY A 221 -3.72 -5.09 26.49
N SER A 222 -3.77 -6.28 25.86
CA SER A 222 -2.58 -7.11 25.62
C SER A 222 -1.58 -6.41 24.71
N THR A 223 -0.83 -5.49 25.29
CA THR A 223 0.11 -4.72 24.55
C THR A 223 1.39 -5.50 24.29
N VAL A 224 1.85 -5.44 23.06
CA VAL A 224 3.07 -6.11 22.60
C VAL A 224 4.18 -5.09 22.40
N MET A 225 5.42 -5.41 22.79
CA MET A 225 6.58 -4.58 22.45
C MET A 225 6.88 -4.62 20.94
N LEU A 226 7.46 -3.54 20.41
CA LEU A 226 7.80 -3.44 18.99
C LEU A 226 8.73 -4.56 18.53
N SER A 227 8.39 -5.15 17.38
CA SER A 227 9.36 -5.77 16.47
C SER A 227 9.54 -4.79 15.31
N GLU A 228 10.77 -4.48 14.89
CA GLU A 228 11.02 -3.63 13.70
C GLU A 228 10.58 -4.32 12.40
N ARG A 229 9.28 -4.31 12.11
CA ARG A 229 8.68 -4.85 10.88
C ARG A 229 7.54 -3.92 10.40
N GLY A 230 7.37 -3.82 9.08
CA GLY A 230 6.35 -2.98 8.42
C GLY A 230 6.87 -1.66 7.82
N THR A 231 6.06 -1.05 6.95
CA THR A 231 6.33 0.30 6.41
C THR A 231 5.90 1.36 7.43
N LYS A 232 6.78 2.30 7.77
CA LYS A 232 6.53 3.29 8.84
C LYS A 232 5.54 4.39 8.45
N ASP A 233 5.30 4.60 7.16
CA ASP A 233 4.49 5.72 6.68
C ASP A 233 3.00 5.58 7.00
N PHE A 234 2.49 4.36 7.18
CA PHE A 234 1.07 4.11 7.54
C PHE A 234 0.88 3.73 9.02
N SER A 235 1.96 3.73 9.80
CA SER A 235 1.94 3.29 11.20
C SER A 235 1.23 4.31 12.10
N ALA A 236 0.48 3.79 13.06
CA ALA A 236 -0.16 4.60 14.10
C ALA A 236 0.87 5.31 15.00
N PRO A 237 0.53 6.47 15.60
CA PRO A 237 1.45 7.24 16.42
C PRO A 237 2.09 6.42 17.55
N GLU A 238 1.32 5.56 18.22
CA GLU A 238 1.80 4.69 19.28
C GLU A 238 2.83 3.66 18.80
N LEU A 239 2.70 3.13 17.58
CA LEU A 239 3.72 2.27 16.97
C LEU A 239 4.99 3.07 16.66
N LEU A 240 4.84 4.30 16.17
CA LEU A 240 5.98 5.15 15.80
C LEU A 240 6.77 5.68 16.98
N LEU A 241 6.10 5.89 18.10
CA LEU A 241 6.68 6.40 19.34
C LEU A 241 7.22 5.30 20.25
N GLY A 242 7.15 4.02 19.83
CA GLY A 242 7.58 2.89 20.66
C GLY A 242 6.65 2.64 21.85
N GLY A 243 5.42 3.14 21.76
CA GLY A 243 4.40 2.97 22.75
C GLY A 243 3.78 1.58 22.71
N LEU A 244 2.87 1.42 23.66
CA LEU A 244 2.03 0.27 23.75
C LEU A 244 0.97 0.31 22.61
N TRP A 245 0.89 -0.73 21.78
CA TRP A 245 -0.10 -0.86 20.70
C TRP A 245 -1.08 -2.04 20.88
N ASN A 246 -2.26 -1.92 20.26
CA ASN A 246 -3.31 -2.95 20.17
C ASN A 246 -3.89 -3.02 18.75
N GLU A 247 -5.05 -3.64 18.55
CA GLU A 247 -5.70 -3.78 17.24
C GLU A 247 -6.05 -2.45 16.55
N ARG A 248 -6.14 -1.33 17.30
CA ARG A 248 -6.51 -0.01 16.76
C ARG A 248 -5.51 0.55 15.77
N VAL A 249 -4.29 0.03 15.75
CA VAL A 249 -3.28 0.41 14.75
C VAL A 249 -3.73 0.13 13.31
N ASP A 250 -4.51 -0.94 13.10
CA ASP A 250 -5.04 -1.28 11.79
C ASP A 250 -6.18 -0.33 11.38
N ILE A 251 -6.93 0.20 12.36
CA ILE A 251 -7.99 1.20 12.11
C ILE A 251 -7.35 2.52 11.65
N TRP A 252 -6.28 2.95 12.31
CA TRP A 252 -5.49 4.11 11.89
C TRP A 252 -4.99 3.96 10.44
N ALA A 253 -4.32 2.83 10.16
CA ALA A 253 -3.78 2.56 8.84
C ALA A 253 -4.87 2.49 7.76
N SER A 254 -6.04 1.91 8.09
CA SER A 254 -7.19 1.88 7.19
C SER A 254 -7.70 3.30 6.87
N GLY A 255 -7.76 4.19 7.87
CA GLY A 255 -8.13 5.59 7.66
C GLY A 255 -7.16 6.34 6.73
N LEU A 256 -5.86 6.03 6.83
CA LEU A 256 -4.87 6.56 5.90
C LEU A 256 -5.05 6.00 4.48
N CYS A 257 -5.42 4.73 4.32
CA CYS A 257 -5.79 4.18 3.00
C CYS A 257 -7.01 4.89 2.40
N LEU A 258 -8.03 5.20 3.21
CA LEU A 258 -9.18 6.00 2.75
C LEU A 258 -8.76 7.38 2.27
N TYR A 259 -7.95 8.09 3.06
CA TYR A 259 -7.40 9.37 2.64
C TYR A 259 -6.61 9.24 1.32
N PHE A 260 -5.79 8.19 1.21
CA PHE A 260 -4.98 7.94 0.03
C PHE A 260 -5.83 7.70 -1.22
N MET A 261 -6.94 6.96 -1.11
CA MET A 261 -7.89 6.77 -2.22
C MET A 261 -8.47 8.10 -2.74
N LEU A 262 -8.74 9.04 -1.83
CA LEU A 262 -9.39 10.32 -2.14
C LEU A 262 -8.40 11.42 -2.57
N ARG A 263 -7.14 11.33 -2.16
CA ARG A 263 -6.16 12.42 -2.31
C ARG A 263 -4.89 12.03 -3.07
N GLY A 264 -4.70 10.73 -3.35
CA GLY A 264 -3.58 10.17 -4.10
C GLY A 264 -2.22 10.39 -3.45
N SER A 265 -2.19 10.84 -2.20
CA SER A 265 -0.97 11.21 -1.49
C SER A 265 -1.17 11.02 0.00
N HIS A 266 -0.07 10.86 0.72
CA HIS A 266 -0.07 10.78 2.17
C HIS A 266 -0.37 12.17 2.76
N PRO A 267 -1.09 12.30 3.89
CA PRO A 267 -1.28 13.58 4.58
C PRO A 267 0.00 14.27 5.08
N TRP A 268 1.17 13.64 4.95
CA TRP A 268 2.47 14.20 5.31
C TRP A 268 3.51 13.96 4.23
N THR A 269 4.47 14.87 4.15
CA THR A 269 5.55 14.85 3.16
C THR A 269 6.66 13.84 3.47
N SER A 270 6.78 13.39 4.72
CA SER A 270 7.75 12.36 5.11
C SER A 270 7.41 11.74 6.47
N PHE A 271 7.95 10.54 6.71
CA PHE A 271 7.93 9.88 8.01
C PHE A 271 8.41 10.79 9.16
N GLN A 272 9.51 11.53 8.96
CA GLN A 272 10.05 12.42 10.00
C GLN A 272 9.12 13.59 10.31
N HIS A 273 8.43 14.11 9.29
CA HIS A 273 7.42 15.14 9.46
C HIS A 273 6.24 14.63 10.30
N ALA A 274 5.72 13.44 9.99
CA ALA A 274 4.65 12.80 10.76
C ALA A 274 5.04 12.58 12.22
N LYS A 275 6.22 12.00 12.45
CA LYS A 275 6.73 11.74 13.81
C LYS A 275 6.86 13.02 14.63
N LYS A 276 7.38 14.10 14.03
CA LYS A 276 7.50 15.41 14.69
C LYS A 276 6.12 15.98 15.06
N ALA A 277 5.12 15.87 14.19
CA ALA A 277 3.76 16.32 14.47
C ALA A 277 3.12 15.54 15.63
N PHE A 278 3.26 14.21 15.63
CA PHE A 278 2.74 13.35 16.71
C PHE A 278 3.43 13.62 18.05
N MET A 279 4.75 13.83 18.07
CA MET A 279 5.47 14.22 19.28
C MET A 279 5.01 15.58 19.84
N ALA A 280 4.48 16.46 18.99
CA ALA A 280 3.90 17.74 19.40
C ALA A 280 2.42 17.64 19.81
N GLY A 281 1.82 16.44 19.77
CA GLY A 281 0.40 16.22 20.11
C GLY A 281 -0.58 16.72 19.03
N CYS A 282 -0.10 16.97 17.81
CA CYS A 282 -0.89 17.51 16.72
C CYS A 282 -1.21 16.44 15.67
N LEU A 283 -2.46 16.41 15.20
CA LEU A 283 -2.76 15.84 13.89
C LEU A 283 -2.38 16.85 12.80
N PRO A 284 -1.73 16.41 11.70
CA PRO A 284 -1.47 17.27 10.55
C PRO A 284 -2.72 18.03 10.09
N GLN A 285 -2.55 19.29 9.66
CA GLN A 285 -3.65 20.13 9.19
C GLN A 285 -4.41 19.47 8.02
N ALA A 286 -3.73 18.68 7.18
CA ALA A 286 -4.35 17.92 6.10
C ALA A 286 -5.36 16.84 6.56
N LEU A 287 -5.28 16.39 7.82
CA LEU A 287 -6.24 15.47 8.44
C LEU A 287 -7.36 16.20 9.20
N GLN A 288 -7.35 17.54 9.25
CA GLN A 288 -8.46 18.35 9.77
C GLN A 288 -9.54 18.51 8.69
N LEU A 289 -10.00 17.37 8.16
CA LEU A 289 -11.08 17.34 7.17
C LEU A 289 -12.37 17.81 7.84
N GLN A 290 -13.02 18.82 7.26
CA GLN A 290 -14.30 19.32 7.73
C GLN A 290 -15.43 18.51 7.07
N ALA A 291 -16.59 18.45 7.72
CA ALA A 291 -17.78 17.81 7.11
C ALA A 291 -18.17 18.42 5.75
N ALA A 292 -17.77 19.69 5.50
CA ALA A 292 -17.95 20.38 4.23
C ALA A 292 -17.01 19.89 3.11
N ASP A 293 -15.95 19.15 3.44
CA ASP A 293 -14.99 18.60 2.48
C ASP A 293 -15.49 17.31 1.81
N PHE A 294 -16.67 16.81 2.20
CA PHE A 294 -17.27 15.57 1.69
C PHE A 294 -18.70 15.81 1.21
N SER A 295 -19.14 15.06 0.20
CA SER A 295 -20.54 15.14 -0.23
C SER A 295 -21.51 14.67 0.87
N ALA A 296 -22.75 15.18 0.87
CA ALA A 296 -23.76 14.88 1.89
C ALA A 296 -24.12 13.37 2.00
N GLU A 297 -23.76 12.57 0.99
CA GLU A 297 -23.91 11.11 0.99
C GLU A 297 -22.90 10.45 1.97
N TRP A 298 -21.73 11.05 2.21
CA TRP A 298 -20.72 10.53 3.15
C TRP A 298 -21.14 10.61 4.60
N VAL A 299 -21.74 11.73 5.00
CA VAL A 299 -22.12 11.97 6.40
C VAL A 299 -23.16 10.94 6.84
N ARG A 300 -24.09 10.56 5.94
CA ARG A 300 -25.12 9.55 6.23
C ARG A 300 -24.56 8.13 6.30
N VAL A 301 -23.58 7.78 5.44
CA VAL A 301 -23.00 6.43 5.42
C VAL A 301 -22.15 6.12 6.66
N CYS A 302 -21.62 7.14 7.34
CA CYS A 302 -20.89 6.95 8.61
C CYS A 302 -21.82 6.82 9.84
N GLU A 303 -23.11 7.14 9.71
CA GLU A 303 -24.10 7.06 10.78
C GLU A 303 -24.84 5.71 10.85
N ASP A 304 -24.74 4.89 9.78
CA ASP A 304 -25.34 3.54 9.64
C ASP A 304 -24.33 2.41 9.81
#